data_AF-A0A0B6ZDK3-F1
#
_entry.id   AF-A0A0B6ZDK3-F1
#
_cell.length_a   1.000
_cell.length_b   1.000
_cell.length_c   1.000
_cell.angle_alpha   90.00
_cell.angle_beta   90.00
_cell.angle_gamma   90.00
#
_symmetry.space_group_name_H-M   'P 1'
#
loop_
_entity.id
_entity.type
_entity.pdbx_description
1 polymer ?
#
loop_
_entity_poly.entity_id
_entity_poly.type
_entity_poly.pdbx_seq_one_letter_code
_entity_poly.pdbx_strand_id
1 'polypeptide(L)'
;YQMAANSTIIPVFLAGWLQMLAPDDCFDEFFVKFNFFDVPCLKIFISKCLGYAIICGSFVVKVPQIVKILTAKSGRGISLVSVTLELLAISATWAYGAGHNFPFSSYGEALFLAIQTSIIAFLVFFYAGRTSAGLVYVSVYVACMAFLLSPAIPVGLLTVLQAGNIFVASFSKCIQAWENFTNSSTGQLSVVTVYMLFLGSCARIFTSIQETGDLMVISSYCLSSICNCIIAVQLVYYWNSPPCQDRGGIAKKTS
;
A
#
# COMPACT_ATOMS: atom_id res chain seq x y z
N TYR A 1 -33.05 5.59 -13.12
CA TYR A 1 -34.15 4.60 -13.14
C TYR A 1 -34.39 4.16 -14.57
N GLN A 2 -33.64 3.16 -15.03
CA GLN A 2 -34.04 2.29 -16.14
C GLN A 2 -33.52 0.90 -15.78
N MET A 3 -34.22 0.30 -14.81
CA MET A 3 -34.13 -1.13 -14.56
C MET A 3 -34.88 -1.83 -15.67
N ALA A 4 -34.13 -2.44 -16.58
CA ALA A 4 -34.57 -3.54 -17.44
C ALA A 4 -33.30 -4.38 -17.67
N ALA A 5 -32.64 -4.90 -16.65
CA ALA A 5 -33.14 -6.04 -15.88
C ALA A 5 -33.89 -7.02 -16.80
N ASN A 6 -33.16 -7.64 -17.74
CA ASN A 6 -33.50 -9.00 -18.14
C ASN A 6 -33.25 -9.90 -16.91
N SER A 7 -34.28 -9.99 -16.08
CA SER A 7 -34.27 -10.43 -14.69
C SER A 7 -34.21 -11.95 -14.51
N THR A 8 -33.43 -12.67 -15.33
CA THR A 8 -33.43 -14.14 -15.33
C THR A 8 -32.09 -14.79 -15.00
N ILE A 9 -30.95 -14.09 -15.05
CA ILE A 9 -29.62 -14.74 -14.89
C ILE A 9 -28.84 -14.25 -13.66
N ILE A 10 -28.93 -12.97 -13.31
CA ILE A 10 -28.09 -12.38 -12.25
C ILE A 10 -28.99 -11.77 -11.17
N PRO A 11 -28.92 -12.24 -9.92
CA PRO A 11 -29.75 -11.69 -8.86
C PRO A 11 -29.36 -10.24 -8.60
N VAL A 12 -30.35 -9.39 -8.28
CA VAL A 12 -30.20 -7.93 -8.15
C VAL A 12 -29.09 -7.55 -7.15
N PHE A 13 -28.88 -8.35 -6.11
CA PHE A 13 -27.79 -8.13 -5.17
C PHE A 13 -26.41 -8.33 -5.81
N LEU A 14 -26.26 -9.29 -6.74
CA LEU A 14 -25.02 -9.55 -7.47
C LEU A 14 -24.77 -8.48 -8.54
N ALA A 15 -25.83 -7.97 -9.17
CA ALA A 15 -25.74 -6.96 -10.21
C ALA A 15 -25.03 -5.69 -9.70
N GLY A 16 -25.33 -5.25 -8.48
CA GLY A 16 -24.64 -4.10 -7.86
C GLY A 16 -23.15 -4.33 -7.65
N TRP A 17 -22.74 -5.52 -7.19
CA TRP A 17 -21.32 -5.87 -7.04
C TRP A 17 -20.60 -6.00 -8.38
N LEU A 18 -21.27 -6.53 -9.39
CA LEU A 18 -20.69 -6.72 -10.72
C LEU A 18 -20.57 -5.40 -11.49
N GLN A 19 -21.50 -4.46 -11.30
CA GLN A 19 -21.39 -3.09 -11.83
C GLN A 19 -20.24 -2.30 -11.19
N MET A 20 -19.82 -2.64 -9.97
CA MET A 20 -18.59 -2.09 -9.39
C MET A 20 -17.31 -2.66 -10.02
N LEU A 21 -17.39 -3.81 -10.69
CA LEU A 21 -16.27 -4.52 -11.34
C LEU A 21 -16.15 -4.24 -12.85
N ALA A 22 -17.26 -3.90 -13.53
CA ALA A 22 -17.28 -3.57 -14.95
C ALA A 22 -18.27 -2.42 -15.23
N PRO A 23 -17.90 -1.40 -16.04
CA PRO A 23 -18.84 -0.41 -16.58
C PRO A 23 -20.00 -1.08 -17.34
N ASP A 24 -21.16 -0.44 -17.43
CA ASP A 24 -22.38 -1.02 -18.02
C ASP A 24 -22.14 -1.62 -19.43
N ASP A 25 -21.37 -0.94 -20.29
CA ASP A 25 -21.04 -1.44 -21.64
C ASP A 25 -20.21 -2.74 -21.62
N CYS A 26 -19.29 -2.87 -20.67
CA CYS A 26 -18.46 -4.07 -20.51
C CYS A 26 -19.18 -5.17 -19.72
N PHE A 27 -20.10 -4.80 -18.83
CA PHE A 27 -20.94 -5.74 -18.10
C PHE A 27 -21.87 -6.49 -19.06
N ASP A 28 -22.50 -5.77 -19.99
CA ASP A 28 -23.36 -6.37 -21.02
C ASP A 28 -22.55 -7.27 -21.97
N GLU A 29 -21.36 -6.83 -22.41
CA GLU A 29 -20.54 -7.64 -23.32
C GLU A 29 -20.04 -8.94 -22.66
N PHE A 30 -19.66 -8.89 -21.39
CA PHE A 30 -19.05 -10.02 -20.68
C PHE A 30 -20.08 -10.97 -20.04
N PHE A 31 -21.12 -10.43 -19.40
CA PHE A 31 -22.09 -11.21 -18.61
C PHE A 31 -23.44 -11.42 -19.32
N VAL A 32 -23.79 -10.59 -20.31
CA VAL A 32 -25.03 -10.74 -21.08
C VAL A 32 -24.76 -11.40 -22.44
N LYS A 33 -23.70 -11.00 -23.14
CA LYS A 33 -23.33 -11.55 -24.46
C LYS A 33 -22.28 -12.67 -24.42
N PHE A 34 -21.70 -12.96 -23.25
CA PHE A 34 -20.64 -13.96 -23.07
C PHE A 34 -19.41 -13.75 -23.97
N ASN A 35 -19.14 -12.51 -24.38
CA ASN A 35 -18.00 -12.17 -25.22
C ASN A 35 -16.77 -11.87 -24.35
N PHE A 36 -16.18 -12.93 -23.81
CA PHE A 36 -15.03 -12.86 -22.89
C PHE A 36 -13.72 -12.36 -23.52
N PHE A 37 -13.68 -12.21 -24.85
CA PHE A 37 -12.48 -11.87 -25.61
C PHE A 37 -12.42 -10.40 -26.06
N ASP A 38 -13.34 -9.55 -25.59
CA ASP A 38 -13.17 -8.11 -25.73
C ASP A 38 -11.98 -7.62 -24.88
N VAL A 39 -10.83 -7.46 -25.55
CA VAL A 39 -9.55 -7.10 -24.92
C VAL A 39 -9.63 -5.83 -24.05
N PRO A 40 -10.28 -4.73 -24.46
CA PRO A 40 -10.40 -3.55 -23.60
C PRO A 40 -11.24 -3.81 -22.35
N CYS A 41 -12.41 -4.45 -22.48
CA CYS A 41 -13.26 -4.76 -21.32
C CYS A 41 -12.61 -5.78 -20.37
N LEU A 42 -11.91 -6.79 -20.89
CA LEU A 42 -11.19 -7.77 -20.08
C LEU A 42 -10.09 -7.12 -19.24
N LYS A 43 -9.34 -6.15 -19.80
CA LYS A 43 -8.30 -5.42 -19.06
C LYS A 43 -8.88 -4.60 -17.90
N ILE A 44 -10.00 -3.91 -18.14
CA ILE A 44 -10.69 -3.12 -17.11
C ILE A 44 -11.22 -4.04 -16.00
N PHE A 45 -11.87 -5.14 -16.37
CA PHE A 45 -12.40 -6.10 -15.41
C PHE A 45 -11.30 -6.73 -14.55
N ILE A 46 -10.20 -7.19 -15.16
CA ILE A 46 -9.04 -7.72 -14.42
C ILE A 46 -8.45 -6.66 -13.51
N SER A 47 -8.31 -5.42 -13.99
CA SER A 47 -7.79 -4.31 -13.20
C SER A 47 -8.63 -4.05 -11.96
N LYS A 48 -9.96 -4.00 -12.10
CA LYS A 48 -10.88 -3.79 -10.97
C LYS A 48 -10.81 -4.95 -9.97
N CYS A 49 -10.84 -6.19 -10.46
CA CYS A 49 -10.65 -7.38 -9.63
C CYS A 49 -9.35 -7.28 -8.82
N LEU A 50 -8.25 -6.92 -9.46
CA LEU A 50 -6.94 -6.81 -8.84
C LEU A 50 -6.90 -5.67 -7.82
N GLY A 51 -7.45 -4.50 -8.15
CA GLY A 51 -7.57 -3.35 -7.24
C GLY A 51 -8.34 -3.70 -5.97
N TYR A 52 -9.51 -4.34 -6.09
CA TYR A 52 -10.29 -4.78 -4.93
C TYR A 52 -9.62 -5.91 -4.16
N ALA A 53 -8.93 -6.85 -4.83
CA ALA A 53 -8.15 -7.88 -4.14
C ALA A 53 -7.05 -7.27 -3.27
N ILE A 54 -6.37 -6.23 -3.77
CA ILE A 54 -5.35 -5.50 -3.00
C ILE A 54 -6.00 -4.76 -1.82
N ILE A 55 -7.15 -4.12 -2.02
CA ILE A 55 -7.92 -3.51 -0.93
C ILE A 55 -8.29 -4.56 0.14
N CYS A 56 -8.80 -5.71 -0.26
CA CYS A 56 -9.10 -6.82 0.65
C CYS A 56 -7.87 -7.30 1.42
N GLY A 57 -6.72 -7.40 0.75
CA GLY A 57 -5.45 -7.72 1.40
C GLY A 57 -5.04 -6.67 2.44
N SER A 58 -5.27 -5.38 2.15
CA SER A 58 -4.87 -4.27 3.02
C SER A 58 -5.49 -4.32 4.42
N PHE A 59 -6.67 -4.93 4.59
CA PHE A 59 -7.32 -5.11 5.90
C PHE A 59 -6.49 -5.93 6.89
N VAL A 60 -5.63 -6.82 6.39
CA VAL A 60 -4.89 -7.78 7.23
C VAL A 60 -3.42 -7.39 7.36
N VAL A 61 -2.91 -6.47 6.55
CA VAL A 61 -1.47 -6.14 6.49
C VAL A 61 -0.90 -5.74 7.85
N LYS A 62 -1.58 -4.88 8.62
CA LYS A 62 -1.08 -4.39 9.91
C LYS A 62 -1.64 -5.16 11.11
N VAL A 63 -2.60 -6.06 10.90
CA VAL A 63 -3.21 -6.87 11.96
C VAL A 63 -2.18 -7.69 12.75
N PRO A 64 -1.20 -8.39 12.13
CA PRO A 64 -0.18 -9.11 12.89
C PRO A 64 0.62 -8.21 13.83
N GLN A 65 0.91 -6.97 13.41
CA GLN A 65 1.61 -5.99 14.23
C GLN A 65 0.73 -5.52 15.39
N ILE A 66 -0.56 -5.25 15.16
CA ILE A 66 -1.54 -4.90 16.21
C ILE A 66 -1.62 -6.02 17.25
N VAL A 67 -1.80 -7.28 16.80
CA VAL A 67 -1.87 -8.44 17.69
C VAL A 67 -0.60 -8.59 18.51
N LYS A 68 0.58 -8.39 17.92
CA LYS A 68 1.86 -8.42 18.65
C LYS A 68 1.91 -7.39 19.77
N ILE A 69 1.47 -6.15 19.54
CA ILE A 69 1.45 -5.09 20.56
C ILE A 69 0.48 -5.44 21.69
N LEU A 70 -0.72 -5.92 21.35
CA LEU A 70 -1.74 -6.30 22.33
C LEU A 70 -1.29 -7.47 23.20
N THR A 71 -0.68 -8.50 22.60
CA THR A 71 -0.16 -9.67 23.32
C THR A 71 1.04 -9.31 24.20
N ALA A 72 1.96 -8.48 23.68
CA ALA A 72 3.12 -8.01 24.45
C ALA A 72 2.76 -6.95 25.51
N LYS A 73 1.56 -6.36 25.43
CA LYS A 73 1.10 -5.21 26.23
C LYS A 73 2.15 -4.08 26.28
N SER A 74 2.84 -3.85 25.16
CA SER A 74 3.97 -2.93 25.09
C SER A 74 4.21 -2.48 23.66
N GLY A 75 4.46 -1.18 23.48
CA GLY A 75 4.92 -0.60 22.21
C GLY A 75 6.44 -0.49 22.08
N ARG A 76 7.23 -1.07 22.99
CA ARG A 76 8.71 -0.99 22.93
C ARG A 76 9.23 -1.63 21.64
N GLY A 77 10.20 -0.96 21.01
CA GLY A 77 10.77 -1.37 19.72
C GLY A 77 10.05 -0.78 18.50
N ILE A 78 8.89 -0.14 18.69
CA ILE A 78 8.18 0.57 17.62
C ILE A 78 8.54 2.06 17.71
N SER A 79 9.15 2.59 16.65
CA SER A 79 9.46 4.02 16.55
C SER A 79 8.21 4.81 16.17
N LEU A 80 7.75 5.70 17.05
CA LEU A 80 6.65 6.63 16.75
C LEU A 80 6.95 7.55 15.56
N VAL A 81 8.23 7.88 15.34
CA VAL A 81 8.65 8.67 14.17
C VAL A 81 8.42 7.87 12.90
N SER A 82 8.82 6.59 12.88
CA SER A 82 8.59 5.70 11.74
C SER A 82 7.08 5.54 11.45
N VAL A 83 6.28 5.29 12.49
CA VAL A 83 4.81 5.19 12.36
C VAL A 83 4.19 6.50 11.84
N THR A 84 4.70 7.65 12.28
CA THR A 84 4.22 8.96 11.81
C THR A 84 4.59 9.21 10.35
N LEU A 85 5.82 8.89 9.95
CA LEU A 85 6.24 8.99 8.55
C LEU A 85 5.44 8.06 7.64
N GLU A 86 5.14 6.84 8.11
CA GLU A 86 4.26 5.90 7.42
C GLU A 86 2.84 6.47 7.28
N LEU A 87 2.26 7.03 8.36
CA LEU A 87 0.96 7.70 8.29
C LEU A 87 0.97 8.85 7.29
N LEU A 88 2.00 9.70 7.28
CA LEU A 88 2.11 10.82 6.33
C LEU A 88 2.17 10.33 4.88
N ALA A 89 2.96 9.29 4.60
CA ALA A 89 3.08 8.68 3.28
C ALA A 89 1.74 8.12 2.79
N ILE A 90 1.06 7.31 3.62
CA ILE A 90 -0.25 6.74 3.28
C ILE A 90 -1.30 7.84 3.10
N SER A 91 -1.23 8.89 3.93
CA SER A 91 -2.14 10.03 3.88
C SER A 91 -2.00 10.82 2.59
N ALA A 92 -0.77 11.04 2.12
CA ALA A 92 -0.51 11.68 0.84
C ALA A 92 -1.14 10.89 -0.32
N THR A 93 -0.97 9.56 -0.34
CA THR A 93 -1.57 8.69 -1.37
C THR A 93 -3.09 8.74 -1.36
N TRP A 94 -3.70 8.67 -0.17
CA TRP A 94 -5.15 8.74 -0.03
C TRP A 94 -5.69 10.11 -0.48
N ALA A 95 -5.14 11.20 0.04
CA ALA A 95 -5.59 12.55 -0.29
C ALA A 95 -5.38 12.88 -1.77
N TYR A 96 -4.24 12.47 -2.36
CA TYR A 96 -3.96 12.67 -3.77
C TYR A 96 -4.96 11.94 -4.68
N GLY A 97 -5.26 10.67 -4.36
CA GLY A 97 -6.23 9.88 -5.13
C GLY A 97 -7.66 10.41 -5.02
N ALA A 98 -8.07 10.82 -3.82
CA ALA A 98 -9.37 11.44 -3.60
C ALA A 98 -9.48 12.81 -4.30
N GLY A 99 -8.44 13.65 -4.21
CA GLY A 99 -8.40 14.99 -4.80
C GLY A 99 -8.41 15.00 -6.33
N HIS A 100 -7.84 13.97 -6.98
CA HIS A 100 -7.91 13.79 -8.43
C HIS A 100 -9.17 13.04 -8.91
N ASN A 101 -10.13 12.75 -8.00
CA ASN A 101 -11.33 11.98 -8.30
C ASN A 101 -11.05 10.62 -8.96
N PHE A 102 -9.94 9.97 -8.59
CA PHE A 102 -9.67 8.62 -9.05
C PHE A 102 -10.68 7.63 -8.49
N PRO A 103 -10.91 6.49 -9.17
CA PRO A 103 -11.78 5.45 -8.63
C PRO A 103 -11.23 4.91 -7.31
N PHE A 104 -12.12 4.58 -6.37
CA PHE A 104 -11.76 4.07 -5.04
C PHE A 104 -10.85 2.83 -5.09
N SER A 105 -11.00 1.97 -6.10
CA SER A 105 -10.13 0.82 -6.35
C SER A 105 -8.64 1.17 -6.47
N SER A 106 -8.31 2.40 -6.87
CA SER A 106 -6.93 2.86 -7.08
C SER A 106 -6.25 3.29 -5.78
N TYR A 107 -6.93 3.95 -4.84
CA TYR A 107 -6.31 4.45 -3.60
C TYR A 107 -6.91 3.86 -2.31
N GLY A 108 -7.96 3.05 -2.41
CA GLY A 108 -8.75 2.58 -1.25
C GLY A 108 -7.95 1.78 -0.23
N GLU A 109 -6.84 1.14 -0.65
CA GLU A 109 -5.91 0.47 0.27
C GLU A 109 -5.32 1.45 1.29
N ALA A 110 -5.07 2.70 0.87
CA ALA A 110 -4.44 3.71 1.71
C ALA A 110 -5.35 4.11 2.87
N LEU A 111 -6.67 4.17 2.65
CA LEU A 111 -7.66 4.39 3.72
C LEU A 111 -7.54 3.32 4.82
N PHE A 112 -7.57 2.04 4.45
CA PHE A 112 -7.54 0.95 5.43
C PHE A 112 -6.20 0.83 6.15
N LEU A 113 -5.10 1.08 5.44
CA LEU A 113 -3.77 1.13 6.04
C LEU A 113 -3.62 2.33 6.98
N ALA A 114 -4.17 3.50 6.64
CA ALA A 114 -4.16 4.68 7.50
C ALA A 114 -4.89 4.40 8.83
N ILE A 115 -6.08 3.80 8.76
CA ILE A 115 -6.84 3.42 9.96
C ILE A 115 -6.02 2.47 10.84
N GLN A 116 -5.53 1.36 10.29
CA GLN A 116 -4.76 0.38 11.09
C GLN A 116 -3.45 0.98 11.65
N THR A 117 -2.77 1.83 10.89
CA THR A 117 -1.52 2.46 11.34
C THR A 117 -1.79 3.52 12.42
N SER A 118 -2.93 4.23 12.37
CA SER A 118 -3.36 5.13 13.43
C SER A 118 -3.69 4.39 14.73
N ILE A 119 -4.29 3.18 14.63
CA ILE A 119 -4.52 2.28 15.76
C ILE A 119 -3.17 1.86 16.37
N ILE A 120 -2.18 1.50 15.56
CA ILE A 120 -0.82 1.18 16.05
C ILE A 120 -0.23 2.37 16.80
N ALA A 121 -0.29 3.57 16.22
CA ALA A 121 0.22 4.78 16.87
C ALA A 121 -0.44 5.01 18.24
N PHE A 122 -1.77 4.88 18.31
CA PHE A 122 -2.52 5.00 19.55
C PHE A 122 -2.11 3.95 20.58
N LEU A 123 -2.00 2.67 20.18
CA LEU A 123 -1.60 1.59 21.09
C LEU A 123 -0.19 1.81 21.67
N VAL A 124 0.74 2.36 20.88
CA VAL A 124 2.09 2.70 21.37
C VAL A 124 2.01 3.77 22.48
N PHE A 125 1.20 4.82 22.31
CA PHE A 125 0.99 5.82 23.36
C PHE A 125 0.26 5.25 24.59
N PHE A 126 -0.74 4.41 24.36
CA PHE A 126 -1.53 3.77 25.41
C PHE A 126 -0.65 2.91 26.34
N TYR A 127 0.16 2.02 25.77
CA TYR A 127 1.07 1.17 26.56
C TYR A 127 2.28 1.91 27.11
N ALA A 128 2.57 3.12 26.64
CA ALA A 128 3.55 4.02 27.25
C ALA A 128 3.01 4.80 28.46
N GLY A 129 1.74 4.58 28.86
CA GLY A 129 1.09 5.30 29.96
C GLY A 129 0.70 6.75 29.60
N ARG A 130 0.74 7.12 28.30
CA ARG A 130 0.47 8.47 27.78
C ARG A 130 -0.80 8.50 26.93
N THR A 131 -1.90 7.93 27.42
CA THR A 131 -3.16 7.79 26.65
C THR A 131 -3.72 9.13 26.18
N SER A 132 -3.61 10.20 26.97
CA SER A 132 -4.03 11.54 26.57
C SER A 132 -3.26 12.06 25.34
N ALA A 133 -1.94 11.85 25.30
CA ALA A 133 -1.12 12.20 24.14
C ALA A 133 -1.50 11.36 22.90
N GLY A 134 -1.85 10.08 23.09
CA GLY A 134 -2.35 9.23 22.02
C GLY A 134 -3.68 9.71 21.44
N LEU A 135 -4.64 10.12 22.28
CA LEU A 135 -5.91 10.69 21.83
C LEU A 135 -5.71 12.02 21.08
N VAL A 136 -4.84 12.90 21.60
CA VAL A 136 -4.49 14.14 20.91
C VAL A 136 -3.85 13.85 19.56
N TYR A 137 -2.92 12.90 19.50
CA TYR A 137 -2.26 12.50 18.25
C TYR A 137 -3.27 12.04 17.19
N VAL A 138 -4.19 11.14 17.55
CA VAL A 138 -5.22 10.65 16.62
C VAL A 138 -6.18 11.78 16.24
N SER A 139 -6.57 12.64 17.17
CA SER A 139 -7.47 13.77 16.88
C SER A 139 -6.84 14.77 15.92
N VAL A 140 -5.56 15.10 16.11
CA VAL A 140 -4.78 15.94 15.19
C VAL A 140 -4.67 15.27 13.83
N TYR A 141 -4.38 13.97 13.78
CA TYR A 141 -4.32 13.23 12.53
C TYR A 141 -5.63 13.28 11.75
N VAL A 142 -6.76 13.02 12.42
CA VAL A 142 -8.10 13.09 11.80
C VAL A 142 -8.41 14.50 11.31
N ALA A 143 -8.08 15.54 12.08
CA ALA A 143 -8.26 16.93 11.66
C ALA A 143 -7.40 17.27 10.42
N CYS A 144 -6.14 16.84 10.39
CA CYS A 144 -5.28 16.99 9.22
C CYS A 144 -5.84 16.28 7.98
N MET A 145 -6.39 15.08 8.14
CA MET A 145 -7.00 14.33 7.03
C MET A 145 -8.30 14.95 6.56
N ALA A 146 -9.15 15.44 7.47
CA ALA A 146 -10.35 16.19 7.12
C ALA A 146 -10.01 17.47 6.32
N PHE A 147 -8.91 18.14 6.68
CA PHE A 147 -8.38 19.28 5.92
C PHE A 147 -7.87 18.85 4.55
N LEU A 148 -7.02 17.81 4.47
CA LEU A 148 -6.44 17.31 3.20
C LEU A 148 -7.49 16.80 2.21
N LEU A 149 -8.59 16.23 2.70
CA LEU A 149 -9.70 15.73 1.89
C LEU A 149 -10.75 16.81 1.57
N SER A 150 -10.59 18.01 2.11
CA SER A 150 -11.49 19.13 1.83
C SER A 150 -11.35 19.60 0.38
N PRO A 151 -12.44 20.00 -0.28
CA PRO A 151 -12.39 20.67 -1.59
C PRO A 151 -11.58 21.98 -1.59
N ALA A 152 -11.28 22.54 -0.42
CA ALA A 152 -10.52 23.79 -0.28
C ALA A 152 -9.02 23.64 -0.56
N ILE A 153 -8.49 22.41 -0.65
CA ILE A 153 -7.06 22.18 -0.85
C ILE A 153 -6.70 22.27 -2.33
N PRO A 154 -5.68 23.07 -2.69
CA PRO A 154 -5.18 23.07 -4.06
C PRO A 154 -4.53 21.73 -4.38
N VAL A 155 -4.91 21.16 -5.52
CA VAL A 155 -4.36 19.90 -6.03
C VAL A 155 -2.83 19.90 -6.08
N GLY A 156 -2.20 21.06 -6.35
CA GLY A 156 -0.75 21.21 -6.33
C GLY A 156 -0.09 20.84 -5.00
N LEU A 157 -0.73 21.12 -3.86
CA LEU A 157 -0.20 20.71 -2.55
C LEU A 157 -0.23 19.18 -2.40
N LEU A 158 -1.31 18.54 -2.84
CA LEU A 158 -1.44 17.08 -2.83
C LEU A 158 -0.39 16.43 -3.73
N THR A 159 -0.13 17.02 -4.90
CA THR A 159 0.93 16.57 -5.82
C THR A 159 2.31 16.67 -5.19
N VAL A 160 2.64 17.76 -4.49
CA VAL A 160 3.93 17.90 -3.80
C VAL A 160 4.07 16.88 -2.68
N LEU A 161 3.01 16.66 -1.89
CA LEU A 161 3.00 15.64 -0.82
C LEU A 161 3.21 14.24 -1.39
N GLN A 162 2.49 13.89 -2.45
CA GLN A 162 2.64 12.59 -3.10
C GLN A 162 4.01 12.44 -3.75
N ALA A 163 4.55 13.49 -4.38
CA ALA A 163 5.89 13.46 -4.97
C ALA A 163 6.95 13.22 -3.89
N GLY A 164 6.87 13.95 -2.78
CA GLY A 164 7.76 13.75 -1.64
C GLY A 164 7.72 12.33 -1.09
N ASN A 165 6.52 11.75 -0.97
CA ASN A 165 6.36 10.36 -0.58
C ASN A 165 7.10 9.39 -1.54
N ILE A 166 6.90 9.58 -2.85
CA ILE A 166 7.58 8.78 -3.88
C ILE A 166 9.10 8.89 -3.75
N PHE A 167 9.63 10.10 -3.62
CA PHE A 167 11.07 10.35 -3.45
C PHE A 167 11.63 9.62 -2.22
N VAL A 168 10.99 9.75 -1.07
CA VAL A 168 11.43 9.11 0.17
C VAL A 168 11.38 7.58 0.04
N ALA A 169 10.28 7.03 -0.49
CA ALA A 169 10.11 5.59 -0.64
C ALA A 169 11.13 4.97 -1.60
N SER A 170 11.37 5.62 -2.75
CA SER A 170 12.36 5.16 -3.72
C SER A 170 13.78 5.28 -3.20
N PHE A 171 14.13 6.39 -2.56
CA PHE A 171 15.45 6.59 -1.97
C PHE A 171 15.76 5.55 -0.88
N SER A 172 14.77 5.22 -0.04
CA SER A 172 14.90 4.17 0.98
C SER A 172 15.22 2.80 0.36
N LYS A 173 14.57 2.42 -0.73
CA LYS A 173 14.86 1.15 -1.42
C LYS A 173 16.23 1.16 -2.11
N CYS A 174 16.66 2.30 -2.64
CA CYS A 174 18.01 2.46 -3.20
C CYS A 174 19.09 2.27 -2.14
N ILE A 175 18.92 2.86 -0.95
CA ILE A 175 19.82 2.64 0.19
C ILE A 175 19.85 1.15 0.55
N GLN A 176 18.69 0.51 0.66
CA GLN A 176 18.61 -0.92 0.97
C GLN A 176 19.33 -1.79 -0.08
N ALA A 177 19.15 -1.50 -1.37
CA ALA A 177 19.85 -2.21 -2.44
C ALA A 177 21.38 -2.00 -2.37
N TRP A 178 21.82 -0.79 -2.00
CA TRP A 178 23.23 -0.47 -1.81
C TRP A 178 23.84 -1.20 -0.60
N GLU A 179 23.13 -1.25 0.52
CA GLU A 179 23.55 -2.00 1.71
C GLU A 179 23.67 -3.49 1.42
N ASN A 180 22.70 -4.09 0.73
CA ASN A 180 22.76 -5.50 0.32
C ASN A 180 24.00 -5.79 -0.54
N PHE A 181 24.34 -4.89 -1.47
CA PHE A 181 25.51 -5.03 -2.31
C PHE A 181 26.81 -4.90 -1.51
N THR A 182 26.89 -3.88 -0.65
CA THR A 182 28.06 -3.61 0.20
C THR A 182 28.32 -4.77 1.17
N ASN A 183 27.26 -5.32 1.76
CA ASN A 183 27.35 -6.40 2.73
C ASN A 183 27.52 -7.79 2.09
N SER A 184 27.37 -7.90 0.76
CA SER A 184 27.38 -9.18 0.03
C SER A 184 26.46 -10.25 0.63
N SER A 185 25.41 -9.80 1.32
CA SER A 185 24.42 -10.60 2.04
C SER A 185 23.15 -9.78 2.14
N THR A 186 22.00 -10.42 1.99
CA THR A 186 20.67 -9.81 2.19
C THR A 186 20.18 -9.91 3.63
N GLY A 187 20.98 -10.48 4.54
CA GLY A 187 20.68 -10.55 5.97
C GLY A 187 19.42 -11.38 6.27
N GLN A 188 18.49 -10.80 7.02
CA GLN A 188 17.22 -11.44 7.45
C GLN A 188 16.04 -11.06 6.54
N LEU A 189 16.30 -10.62 5.30
CA LEU A 189 15.25 -10.19 4.39
C LEU A 189 14.39 -11.38 3.94
N SER A 190 13.08 -11.28 4.14
CA SER A 190 12.13 -12.34 3.77
C SER A 190 11.92 -12.39 2.26
N VAL A 191 12.32 -13.50 1.64
CA VAL A 191 12.09 -13.86 0.22
C VAL A 191 10.65 -13.62 -0.19
N VAL A 192 9.72 -14.19 0.60
CA VAL A 192 8.29 -14.11 0.36
C VAL A 192 7.84 -12.65 0.34
N THR A 193 8.34 -11.85 1.28
CA THR A 193 8.01 -10.42 1.36
C THR A 193 8.53 -9.67 0.14
N VAL A 194 9.78 -9.90 -0.29
CA VAL A 194 10.38 -9.20 -1.43
C VAL A 194 9.64 -9.51 -2.73
N TYR A 195 9.34 -10.78 -2.99
CA TYR A 195 8.58 -11.17 -4.18
C TYR A 195 7.14 -10.66 -4.13
N MET A 196 6.49 -10.67 -2.96
CA MET A 196 5.14 -10.11 -2.80
C MET A 196 5.13 -8.60 -3.04
N LEU A 197 6.14 -7.87 -2.57
CA LEU A 197 6.29 -6.43 -2.83
C LEU A 197 6.53 -6.15 -4.32
N PHE A 198 7.34 -6.97 -5.00
CA PHE A 198 7.56 -6.86 -6.44
C PHE A 198 6.26 -7.10 -7.22
N LEU A 199 5.60 -8.24 -7.00
CA LEU A 199 4.33 -8.59 -7.66
C LEU A 199 3.23 -7.58 -7.37
N GLY A 200 3.11 -7.12 -6.12
CA GLY A 200 2.17 -6.07 -5.73
C GLY A 200 2.42 -4.75 -6.45
N SER A 201 3.69 -4.33 -6.59
CA SER A 201 4.03 -3.13 -7.37
C SER A 201 3.73 -3.30 -8.86
N CYS A 202 3.96 -4.47 -9.45
CA CYS A 202 3.59 -4.76 -10.84
C CYS A 202 2.07 -4.74 -11.06
N ALA A 203 1.31 -5.34 -10.14
CA ALA A 203 -0.14 -5.27 -10.13
C ALA A 203 -0.62 -3.82 -10.12
N ARG A 204 -0.02 -2.98 -9.27
CA ARG A 204 -0.34 -1.56 -9.16
C ARG A 204 0.03 -0.74 -10.41
N ILE A 205 1.07 -1.11 -11.16
CA ILE A 205 1.34 -0.49 -12.48
C ILE A 205 0.16 -0.75 -13.42
N PHE A 206 -0.23 -2.03 -13.57
CA PHE A 206 -1.33 -2.40 -14.46
C PHE A 206 -2.63 -1.71 -14.06
N THR A 207 -3.00 -1.74 -12.77
CA THR A 207 -4.24 -1.09 -12.33
C THR A 207 -4.20 0.42 -12.50
N SER A 208 -3.05 1.07 -12.27
CA SER A 208 -2.93 2.52 -12.42
C SER A 208 -3.08 2.96 -13.89
N ILE A 209 -2.51 2.21 -14.83
CA ILE A 209 -2.68 2.51 -16.26
C ILE A 209 -4.16 2.40 -16.66
N GLN A 210 -4.89 1.40 -16.14
CA GLN A 210 -6.29 1.19 -16.53
C GLN A 210 -7.28 2.07 -15.75
N GLU A 211 -6.97 2.45 -14.51
CA GLU A 211 -7.92 3.13 -13.63
C GLU A 211 -7.70 4.63 -13.46
N THR A 212 -6.45 5.11 -13.55
CA THR A 212 -6.14 6.55 -13.37
C THR A 212 -5.59 7.17 -14.63
N GLY A 213 -4.74 6.45 -15.37
CA GLY A 213 -3.98 7.01 -16.49
C GLY A 213 -2.97 8.08 -16.07
N ASP A 214 -2.73 8.24 -14.77
CA ASP A 214 -1.90 9.31 -14.22
C ASP A 214 -0.42 8.92 -14.22
N LEU A 215 0.39 9.72 -14.91
CA LEU A 215 1.80 9.43 -15.11
C LEU A 215 2.60 9.44 -13.80
N MET A 216 2.20 10.26 -12.82
CA MET A 216 2.90 10.36 -11.55
C MET A 216 2.67 9.10 -10.69
N VAL A 217 1.44 8.61 -10.61
CA VAL A 217 1.13 7.34 -9.92
C VAL A 217 1.78 6.18 -10.65
N ILE A 218 1.67 6.11 -11.98
CA ILE A 218 2.26 5.03 -12.79
C ILE A 218 3.78 4.99 -12.61
N SER A 219 4.45 6.14 -12.75
CA SER A 219 5.92 6.22 -12.61
C SER A 219 6.39 5.84 -11.22
N SER A 220 5.62 6.15 -10.17
CA SER A 220 5.95 5.74 -8.81
C SER A 220 5.98 4.22 -8.63
N TYR A 221 4.98 3.52 -9.18
CA TYR A 221 4.93 2.06 -9.10
C TYR A 221 5.95 1.40 -10.03
N CYS A 222 6.26 2.00 -11.19
CA CYS A 222 7.38 1.58 -12.03
C CYS A 222 8.71 1.65 -11.28
N LEU A 223 9.00 2.78 -10.64
CA LEU A 223 10.23 2.96 -9.87
C LEU A 223 10.29 1.99 -8.68
N SER A 224 9.19 1.83 -7.94
CA SER A 224 9.11 0.84 -6.87
C SER A 224 9.33 -0.58 -7.38
N SER A 225 8.78 -0.94 -8.53
CA SER A 225 8.93 -2.27 -9.12
C SER A 225 10.37 -2.56 -9.55
N ILE A 226 11.05 -1.58 -10.17
CA ILE A 226 12.47 -1.69 -10.51
C ILE A 226 13.31 -1.91 -9.25
N CYS A 227 13.13 -1.10 -8.21
CA CYS A 227 13.86 -1.25 -6.96
C CYS A 227 13.58 -2.61 -6.30
N ASN A 228 12.32 -3.04 -6.24
CA ASN A 228 11.94 -4.35 -5.69
C ASN A 228 12.54 -5.51 -6.51
N CYS A 229 12.63 -5.37 -7.83
CA CYS A 229 13.26 -6.35 -8.72
C CYS A 229 14.76 -6.48 -8.44
N ILE A 230 15.47 -5.35 -8.30
CA ILE A 230 16.90 -5.35 -7.95
C ILE A 230 17.13 -6.09 -6.62
N ILE A 231 16.33 -5.78 -5.60
CA ILE A 231 16.41 -6.43 -4.29
C ILE A 231 16.08 -7.94 -4.40
N ALA A 232 15.09 -8.32 -5.21
CA ALA A 232 14.75 -9.72 -5.46
C ALA A 232 15.91 -10.50 -6.12
N VAL A 233 16.56 -9.90 -7.12
CA VAL A 233 17.73 -10.48 -7.78
C VAL A 233 18.91 -10.60 -6.80
N GLN A 234 19.18 -9.56 -6.01
CA GLN A 234 20.22 -9.62 -4.96
C GLN A 234 19.95 -10.74 -3.95
N LEU A 235 18.68 -10.97 -3.60
CA LEU A 235 18.30 -12.03 -2.68
C LEU A 235 18.62 -13.42 -3.23
N VAL A 236 18.36 -13.66 -4.52
CA VAL A 236 18.72 -14.92 -5.18
C VAL A 236 20.23 -15.05 -5.30
N TYR A 237 20.92 -13.97 -5.67
CA TYR A 237 22.37 -13.97 -5.88
C TYR A 237 23.15 -14.24 -4.58
N TYR A 238 22.75 -13.61 -3.47
CA TYR A 238 23.40 -13.76 -2.16
C TYR A 238 22.79 -14.85 -1.27
N TRP A 239 21.93 -15.73 -1.82
CA TRP A 239 21.24 -16.79 -1.06
C TRP A 239 22.20 -17.71 -0.29
N ASN A 240 23.38 -17.98 -0.86
CA ASN A 240 24.40 -18.85 -0.28
C ASN A 240 25.51 -18.09 0.45
N SER A 241 25.43 -16.76 0.55
CA SER A 241 26.41 -15.98 1.30
C SER A 241 26.17 -16.15 2.81
N PRO A 242 27.21 -16.37 3.62
CA PRO A 242 27.05 -16.38 5.07
C PRO A 242 26.46 -15.04 5.55
N PRO A 243 25.58 -15.04 6.57
CA PRO A 243 25.04 -13.81 7.11
C PRO A 243 26.18 -12.89 7.59
N CYS A 244 26.02 -11.58 7.38
CA CYS A 244 26.96 -10.58 7.84
C CYS A 244 27.21 -10.78 9.35
N GLN A 245 28.44 -11.15 9.74
CA GLN A 245 28.84 -11.19 11.14
C GLN A 245 29.01 -9.74 11.61
N ASP A 246 28.20 -9.33 12.60
CA ASP A 246 28.39 -8.07 13.32
C ASP A 246 29.84 -7.96 13.80
N ARG A 247 30.63 -7.06 13.18
CA ARG A 247 31.96 -6.67 13.68
C ARG A 247 31.81 -5.78 14.91
N GLY A 248 31.25 -6.33 16.00
CA GLY A 248 30.95 -5.60 17.23
C GLY A 248 31.18 -6.37 18.54
N GLY A 249 31.76 -7.57 18.49
CA GLY A 249 32.16 -8.32 19.68
C GLY A 249 33.57 -7.93 20.13
N ILE A 250 33.65 -7.04 21.13
CA ILE A 250 34.89 -6.68 21.84
C ILE A 250 35.62 -7.94 22.30
N ALA A 251 36.74 -8.27 21.65
CA ALA A 251 37.71 -9.21 22.18
C ALA A 251 38.45 -8.55 23.35
N LYS A 252 37.87 -8.60 24.55
CA LYS A 252 38.65 -8.52 25.80
C LYS A 252 39.44 -9.83 25.90
N LYS A 253 40.69 -9.85 25.40
CA LYS A 253 41.69 -10.79 25.88
C LYS A 253 42.30 -10.23 27.16
N THR A 254 41.78 -10.66 28.30
CA THR A 254 42.52 -10.72 29.56
C THR A 254 43.12 -12.11 29.69
N SER A 255 44.43 -12.22 29.52
CA SER A 255 45.37 -12.94 30.38
C SER A 255 46.77 -12.86 29.80
#